data_AF-A0A1J5BEV2-F1
#
_entry.id   AF-A0A1J5BEV2-F1
#
_cell.length_a   1.000
_cell.length_b   1.000
_cell.length_c   1.000
_cell.angle_alpha   90.00
_cell.angle_beta   90.00
_cell.angle_gamma   90.00
#
_symmetry.space_group_name_H-M   'P 1'
#
loop_
_entity.id
_entity.type
_entity.pdbx_description
1 polymer ?
#
loop_
_entity_poly.entity_id
_entity_poly.type
_entity_poly.pdbx_seq_one_letter_code
_entity_poly.pdbx_strand_id
1 'polypeptide(L)'
;MENLPHDWLALLALVFVLGLKHGFDPDHLATIDGLTRFNAANHKPRLSRWSGLLFSLGHGAVVMAVAVMVGVVARRWEVPGWVEDLGAWVSILFLLALGAVNLAAVFRAAPGQVVRMVGLKGRWLGKLSQASHPALIACVGALFALSFDTLSQTALFSLAASSMAGWMLSAALGMVFMLGMIATDGINGLWISRLLNHAD
;
A
#
# COMPACT_ATOMS: atom_id res chain seq x y z
N MET A 1 -15.98 40.19 0.73
CA MET A 1 -14.78 39.44 1.17
C MET A 1 -15.28 38.14 1.75
N GLU A 2 -15.61 37.18 0.90
CA GLU A 2 -16.13 35.88 1.33
C GLU A 2 -14.97 34.99 1.74
N ASN A 3 -15.08 34.43 2.95
CA ASN A 3 -14.03 33.69 3.62
C ASN A 3 -13.80 32.33 2.94
N LEU A 4 -12.87 32.28 1.99
CA LEU A 4 -12.42 31.06 1.28
C LEU A 4 -11.28 30.22 1.92
N PRO A 5 -11.02 30.17 3.26
CA PRO A 5 -10.05 29.20 3.79
C PRO A 5 -10.65 27.86 4.28
N HIS A 6 -11.97 27.69 4.39
CA HIS A 6 -12.56 26.50 5.02
C HIS A 6 -12.64 25.26 4.11
N ASP A 7 -12.88 25.43 2.80
CA ASP A 7 -13.04 24.30 1.88
C ASP A 7 -11.74 23.50 1.69
N TRP A 8 -10.59 24.18 1.75
CA TRP A 8 -9.27 23.58 1.56
C TRP A 8 -8.87 22.74 2.76
N LEU A 9 -9.09 23.24 3.97
CA LEU A 9 -8.87 22.51 5.21
C LEU A 9 -9.79 21.28 5.29
N ALA A 10 -11.06 21.44 4.93
CA ALA A 10 -12.00 20.33 4.88
C ALA A 10 -11.58 19.25 3.87
N LEU A 11 -11.13 19.65 2.67
CA LEU A 11 -10.64 18.74 1.64
C LEU A 11 -9.34 18.03 2.06
N LEU A 12 -8.39 18.75 2.66
CA LEU A 12 -7.16 18.17 3.21
C LEU A 12 -7.48 17.18 4.34
N ALA A 13 -8.36 17.54 5.26
CA ALA A 13 -8.78 16.67 6.36
C ALA A 13 -9.50 15.42 5.82
N LEU A 14 -10.40 15.58 4.84
CA LEU A 14 -11.09 14.47 4.21
C LEU A 14 -10.10 13.51 3.52
N VAL A 15 -9.18 14.03 2.71
CA VAL A 15 -8.18 13.21 2.00
C VAL A 15 -7.23 12.52 2.98
N PHE A 16 -6.88 13.19 4.09
CA PHE A 16 -6.11 12.57 5.16
C PHE A 16 -6.86 11.39 5.79
N VAL A 17 -8.15 11.56 6.10
CA VAL A 17 -9.01 10.50 6.65
C VAL A 17 -9.22 9.37 5.63
N LEU A 18 -9.34 9.68 4.34
CA LEU A 18 -9.37 8.67 3.27
C LEU A 18 -8.07 7.87 3.25
N GLY A 19 -6.91 8.52 3.36
CA GLY A 19 -5.61 7.84 3.45
C GLY A 19 -5.49 6.95 4.70
N LEU A 20 -5.97 7.44 5.86
CA LEU A 20 -6.04 6.64 7.10
C LEU A 20 -6.91 5.40 6.89
N LYS A 21 -8.13 5.59 6.35
CA LYS A 21 -9.07 4.51 6.07
C LYS A 21 -8.45 3.49 5.13
N HIS A 22 -7.84 3.94 4.04
CA HIS A 22 -7.26 3.06 3.03
C HIS A 22 -6.12 2.21 3.58
N GLY A 23 -5.22 2.78 4.40
CA GLY A 23 -4.19 1.99 5.08
C GLY A 23 -4.74 0.98 6.11
N PHE A 24 -6.00 1.14 6.53
CA PHE A 24 -6.68 0.18 7.40
C PHE A 24 -7.42 -0.93 6.61
N ASP A 25 -7.37 -0.90 5.28
CA ASP A 25 -8.04 -1.91 4.48
C ASP A 25 -7.43 -3.30 4.74
N PRO A 26 -8.24 -4.38 4.71
CA PRO A 26 -7.79 -5.72 5.13
C PRO A 26 -6.60 -6.27 4.33
N ASP A 27 -6.48 -5.84 3.08
CA ASP A 27 -5.45 -6.21 2.13
C ASP A 27 -4.08 -5.57 2.48
N HIS A 28 -4.07 -4.29 2.89
CA HIS A 28 -2.91 -3.61 3.46
C HIS A 28 -2.47 -4.30 4.76
N LEU A 29 -3.41 -4.48 5.70
CA LEU A 29 -3.13 -5.11 6.99
C LEU A 29 -2.53 -6.52 6.83
N ALA A 30 -3.14 -7.36 5.99
CA ALA A 30 -2.68 -8.72 5.74
C ALA A 30 -1.29 -8.76 5.07
N THR A 31 -1.05 -7.88 4.09
CA THR A 31 0.23 -7.83 3.37
C THR A 31 1.36 -7.34 4.28
N ILE A 32 1.11 -6.28 5.07
CA ILE A 32 2.09 -5.75 6.02
C ILE A 32 2.37 -6.75 7.14
N ASP A 33 1.36 -7.42 7.69
CA ASP A 33 1.54 -8.47 8.69
C ASP A 33 2.39 -9.62 8.13
N GLY A 34 2.06 -10.08 6.92
CA GLY A 34 2.83 -11.10 6.19
C GLY A 34 4.31 -10.72 6.01
N LEU A 35 4.58 -9.51 5.51
CA LEU A 35 5.94 -9.01 5.33
C LEU A 35 6.68 -8.83 6.65
N THR A 36 5.99 -8.34 7.68
CA THR A 36 6.55 -8.11 9.03
C THR A 36 6.97 -9.42 9.69
N ARG A 37 6.12 -10.46 9.62
CA ARG A 37 6.40 -11.81 10.12
C ARG A 37 7.49 -12.51 9.33
N PHE A 38 7.48 -12.39 8.00
CA PHE A 38 8.52 -12.95 7.14
C PHE A 38 9.90 -12.35 7.46
N ASN A 39 9.98 -11.03 7.63
CA ASN A 39 11.23 -10.36 7.98
C ASN A 39 11.71 -10.67 9.40
N ALA A 40 10.78 -10.82 10.35
CA ALA A 40 11.11 -11.26 11.71
C ALA A 40 11.70 -12.68 11.72
N ALA A 41 11.07 -13.63 11.03
CA ALA A 41 11.51 -15.03 10.94
C ALA A 41 12.87 -15.21 10.22
N ASN A 42 13.30 -14.23 9.42
CA ASN A 42 14.61 -14.22 8.76
C ASN A 42 15.67 -13.40 9.54
N HIS A 43 15.48 -13.18 10.85
CA HIS A 43 16.39 -12.43 11.73
C HIS A 43 16.69 -10.99 11.26
N LYS A 44 15.72 -10.32 10.61
CA LYS A 44 15.83 -8.91 10.19
C LYS A 44 14.88 -8.00 10.98
N PRO A 45 15.14 -7.76 12.28
CA PRO A 45 14.23 -7.03 13.17
C PRO A 45 14.05 -5.56 12.75
N ARG A 46 15.04 -4.95 12.09
CA ARG A 46 14.91 -3.58 11.55
C ARG A 46 13.88 -3.55 10.41
N LEU A 47 13.98 -4.45 9.42
CA LEU A 47 13.03 -4.48 8.31
C LEU A 47 11.61 -4.85 8.77
N SER A 48 11.49 -5.74 9.76
CA SER A 48 10.20 -6.06 10.39
C SER A 48 9.49 -4.79 10.89
N ARG A 49 10.18 -3.94 11.68
CA ARG A 49 9.61 -2.67 12.19
C ARG A 49 9.21 -1.68 11.09
N TRP A 50 10.01 -1.59 10.04
CA TRP A 50 9.79 -0.62 8.96
C TRP A 50 8.95 -1.16 7.80
N SER A 51 8.40 -2.37 7.90
CA SER A 51 7.68 -3.01 6.78
C SER A 51 6.46 -2.19 6.35
N GLY A 52 5.66 -1.69 7.31
CA GLY A 52 4.52 -0.82 7.02
C GLY A 52 4.90 0.54 6.43
N LEU A 53 5.97 1.17 6.92
CA LEU A 53 6.46 2.43 6.36
C LEU A 53 6.97 2.25 4.93
N LEU A 54 7.79 1.21 4.68
CA LEU A 54 8.35 0.98 3.35
C LEU A 54 7.25 0.63 2.33
N PHE A 55 6.23 -0.11 2.76
CA PHE A 55 5.07 -0.45 1.95
C PHE A 55 4.29 0.81 1.56
N SER A 56 3.90 1.62 2.55
CA SER A 56 3.17 2.89 2.32
C SER A 56 3.99 3.92 1.54
N LEU A 57 5.32 3.95 1.67
CA LEU A 57 6.18 4.80 0.83
C LEU A 57 6.14 4.39 -0.64
N GLY A 58 6.21 3.08 -0.92
CA GLY A 58 6.12 2.57 -2.28
C GLY A 58 4.74 2.77 -2.89
N HIS A 59 3.69 2.49 -2.11
CA HIS A 59 2.31 2.72 -2.50
C HIS A 59 2.04 4.21 -2.76
N GLY A 60 2.42 5.06 -1.80
CA GLY A 60 2.28 6.51 -1.87
C GLY A 60 3.03 7.16 -3.03
N ALA A 61 4.16 6.59 -3.46
CA ALA A 61 4.87 7.07 -4.66
C ALA A 61 4.03 6.90 -5.94
N VAL A 62 3.30 5.79 -6.07
CA VAL A 62 2.39 5.56 -7.20
C VAL A 62 1.17 6.47 -7.10
N VAL A 63 0.58 6.61 -5.91
CA VAL A 63 -0.51 7.57 -5.65
C VAL A 63 -0.09 8.98 -6.05
N MET A 64 1.11 9.41 -5.65
CA MET A 64 1.64 10.72 -6.01
C MET A 64 1.79 10.87 -7.53
N ALA A 65 2.33 9.87 -8.21
CA ALA A 65 2.48 9.88 -9.66
C ALA A 65 1.13 10.00 -10.37
N VAL A 66 0.12 9.24 -9.92
CA VAL A 66 -1.25 9.28 -10.46
C VAL A 66 -1.90 10.63 -10.16
N ALA A 67 -1.77 11.14 -8.94
CA ALA A 67 -2.33 12.44 -8.56
C ALA A 67 -1.76 13.57 -9.41
N VAL A 68 -0.44 13.60 -9.63
CA VAL A 68 0.21 14.58 -10.50
C VAL A 68 -0.21 14.38 -11.96
N MET A 69 -0.20 13.13 -12.45
CA MET A 69 -0.61 12.82 -13.82
C MET A 69 -2.02 13.35 -14.08
N VAL A 70 -3.00 12.97 -13.25
CA VAL A 70 -4.38 13.44 -13.37
C VAL A 70 -4.44 14.97 -13.23
N GLY A 71 -3.72 15.56 -12.28
CA GLY A 71 -3.72 17.02 -12.10
C GLY A 71 -3.20 17.82 -13.29
N VAL A 72 -2.27 17.25 -14.06
CA VAL A 72 -1.72 17.84 -15.29
C VAL A 72 -2.60 17.53 -16.51
N VAL A 73 -3.07 16.28 -16.61
CA VAL A 73 -3.74 15.71 -17.77
C VAL A 73 -5.24 16.02 -17.81
N ALA A 74 -5.90 16.23 -16.67
CA ALA A 74 -7.34 16.49 -16.56
C ALA A 74 -7.81 17.72 -17.35
N ARG A 75 -6.91 18.59 -17.79
CA ARG A 75 -7.26 19.69 -18.71
C ARG A 75 -7.36 19.28 -20.19
N ARG A 76 -6.95 18.06 -20.56
CA ARG A 76 -6.76 17.65 -21.97
C ARG A 76 -7.09 16.18 -22.34
N TRP A 77 -7.45 15.29 -21.41
CA TRP A 77 -7.55 13.84 -21.74
C TRP A 77 -8.62 13.07 -20.93
N GLU A 78 -9.38 12.22 -21.61
CA GLU A 78 -10.26 11.20 -21.00
C GLU A 78 -9.48 9.90 -20.74
N VAL A 79 -9.54 9.37 -19.52
CA VAL A 79 -8.82 8.13 -19.17
C VAL A 79 -9.42 6.94 -19.95
N PRO A 80 -8.62 6.17 -20.72
CA PRO A 80 -9.13 5.01 -21.45
C PRO A 80 -9.57 3.89 -20.52
N GLY A 81 -10.77 3.32 -20.73
CA GLY A 81 -11.35 2.28 -19.87
C GLY A 81 -10.54 0.97 -19.74
N TRP A 82 -9.65 0.66 -20.68
CA TRP A 82 -8.80 -0.55 -20.59
C TRP A 82 -7.77 -0.48 -19.45
N VAL A 83 -7.43 0.71 -18.95
CA VAL A 83 -6.50 0.89 -17.82
C VAL A 83 -7.15 0.39 -16.50
N GLU A 84 -8.46 0.59 -16.37
CA GLU A 84 -9.27 0.11 -15.25
C GLU A 84 -9.29 -1.41 -15.19
N ASP A 85 -9.57 -2.05 -16.34
CA ASP A 85 -9.55 -3.51 -16.45
C ASP A 85 -8.17 -4.10 -16.08
N LEU A 86 -7.09 -3.47 -16.55
CA LEU A 86 -5.71 -3.93 -16.27
C LEU A 86 -5.36 -3.84 -14.78
N GLY A 87 -5.69 -2.74 -14.10
CA GLY A 87 -5.45 -2.57 -12.66
C GLY A 87 -6.24 -3.57 -11.82
N ALA A 88 -7.52 -3.79 -12.17
CA ALA A 88 -8.36 -4.79 -11.52
C ALA A 88 -7.80 -6.22 -11.67
N TRP A 89 -7.44 -6.62 -12.90
CA TRP A 89 -6.86 -7.95 -13.16
C TRP A 89 -5.52 -8.17 -12.47
N VAL A 90 -4.66 -7.15 -12.40
CA VAL A 90 -3.37 -7.23 -11.67
C VAL A 90 -3.61 -7.45 -10.18
N SER A 91 -4.53 -6.69 -9.57
CA SER A 91 -4.86 -6.83 -8.15
C SER A 91 -5.50 -8.20 -7.84
N ILE A 92 -6.47 -8.63 -8.65
CA ILE A 92 -7.12 -9.94 -8.54
C ILE A 92 -6.07 -11.06 -8.61
N LEU A 93 -5.20 -11.04 -9.61
CA LEU A 93 -4.19 -12.09 -9.80
C LEU A 93 -3.18 -12.12 -8.64
N PHE A 94 -2.77 -10.96 -8.14
CA PHE A 94 -1.83 -10.86 -7.02
C PHE A 94 -2.43 -11.39 -5.72
N LEU A 95 -3.65 -10.97 -5.37
CA LEU A 95 -4.35 -11.43 -4.17
C LEU A 95 -4.67 -12.92 -4.23
N LEU A 96 -5.08 -13.43 -5.39
CA LEU A 96 -5.39 -14.84 -5.59
C LEU A 96 -4.13 -15.69 -5.50
N ALA A 97 -3.00 -15.20 -6.02
CA ALA A 97 -1.69 -15.85 -5.85
C ALA A 97 -1.25 -15.87 -4.38
N LEU A 98 -1.37 -14.74 -3.66
CA LEU A 98 -1.02 -14.66 -2.24
C LEU A 98 -1.91 -15.59 -1.39
N GLY A 99 -3.22 -15.60 -1.66
CA GLY A 99 -4.18 -16.49 -1.04
C GLY A 99 -3.87 -17.97 -1.30
N ALA A 100 -3.53 -18.32 -2.54
CA ALA A 100 -3.13 -19.69 -2.90
C ALA A 100 -1.85 -20.13 -2.19
N VAL A 101 -0.85 -19.24 -2.05
CA VAL A 101 0.38 -19.52 -1.29
C VAL A 101 0.07 -19.75 0.19
N ASN A 102 -0.78 -18.92 0.80
CA ASN A 102 -1.17 -19.08 2.21
C ASN A 102 -1.97 -20.36 2.43
N LEU A 103 -2.92 -20.67 1.54
CA LEU A 103 -3.71 -21.89 1.62
C LEU A 103 -2.84 -23.15 1.46
N ALA A 104 -1.89 -23.12 0.51
CA ALA A 104 -0.93 -24.20 0.34
C ALA A 104 0.00 -24.38 1.56
N ALA A 105 0.33 -23.30 2.27
CA ALA A 105 1.11 -23.37 3.51
C ALA A 105 0.31 -24.05 4.64
N VAL A 106 -0.99 -23.78 4.76
CA VAL A 106 -1.89 -24.44 5.71
C VAL A 106 -1.99 -25.94 5.42
N PHE A 107 -2.23 -26.32 4.17
CA PHE A 107 -2.35 -27.74 3.79
C PHE A 107 -1.03 -28.53 3.89
N ARG A 108 0.11 -27.85 3.93
CA ARG A 108 1.44 -28.48 4.09
C ARG A 108 1.93 -28.50 5.54
N ALA A 109 1.27 -27.78 6.46
CA ALA A 109 1.65 -27.73 7.86
C ALA A 109 1.11 -28.97 8.60
N ALA A 110 1.97 -29.61 9.40
CA ALA A 110 1.54 -30.69 10.30
C ALA A 110 0.69 -30.13 11.45
N PRO A 111 -0.31 -30.88 11.97
CA PRO A 111 -1.15 -30.43 13.07
C PRO A 111 -0.31 -30.07 14.31
N GLY A 112 -0.45 -28.85 14.83
CA GLY A 112 0.20 -28.41 16.07
C GLY A 112 1.51 -27.63 15.93
N GLN A 113 2.00 -27.34 14.72
CA GLN A 113 3.10 -26.39 14.53
C GLN A 113 2.61 -25.04 14.00
N VAL A 114 3.13 -23.94 14.57
CA VAL A 114 2.90 -22.58 14.06
C VAL A 114 3.38 -22.54 12.61
N VAL A 115 2.48 -22.24 11.68
CA VAL A 115 2.74 -22.26 10.24
C VAL A 115 3.85 -21.26 9.92
N ARG A 116 5.09 -21.73 9.78
CA ARG A 116 6.15 -20.94 9.14
C ARG A 116 5.69 -20.72 7.70
N MET A 117 5.52 -19.46 7.29
CA MET A 117 5.23 -19.14 5.89
C MET A 117 6.32 -19.74 5.01
N VAL A 118 6.01 -20.86 4.36
CA VAL A 118 6.93 -21.53 3.45
C VAL A 118 6.83 -20.78 2.13
N GLY A 119 7.77 -19.86 1.90
CA GLY A 119 7.97 -19.27 0.57
C GLY A 119 8.04 -20.40 -0.47
N LEU A 120 7.30 -20.23 -1.57
CA LEU A 120 7.11 -21.22 -2.62
C LEU A 120 8.47 -21.75 -3.15
N LYS A 121 8.95 -22.86 -2.59
CA LYS A 121 10.28 -23.49 -2.78
C LYS A 121 11.44 -22.75 -2.06
N GLY A 122 11.78 -23.24 -0.86
CA GLY A 122 13.02 -22.93 -0.12
C GLY A 122 14.35 -23.27 -0.81
N ARG A 123 14.36 -23.53 -2.13
CA ARG A 123 15.56 -23.79 -2.94
C ARG A 123 15.73 -22.81 -4.11
N TRP A 124 14.62 -22.30 -4.66
CA TRP A 124 14.61 -21.23 -5.68
C TRP A 124 14.46 -19.86 -5.03
N LEU A 125 13.60 -19.74 -4.02
CA LEU A 125 13.46 -18.56 -3.18
C LEU A 125 14.53 -18.43 -2.10
N GLY A 126 15.40 -19.43 -1.90
CA GLY A 126 16.59 -19.29 -1.05
C GLY A 126 17.63 -18.31 -1.60
N LYS A 127 17.60 -18.03 -2.92
CA LYS A 127 18.38 -16.94 -3.54
C LYS A 127 17.64 -15.60 -3.53
N LEU A 128 16.30 -15.61 -3.48
CA LEU A 128 15.49 -14.40 -3.23
C LEU A 128 15.34 -14.05 -1.74
N SER A 129 15.62 -14.96 -0.80
CA SER A 129 15.65 -14.66 0.63
C SER A 129 16.85 -13.78 1.00
N GLN A 130 17.88 -13.75 0.15
CA GLN A 130 18.92 -12.72 0.15
C GLN A 130 18.42 -11.34 -0.34
N ALA A 131 17.28 -11.30 -1.06
CA ALA A 131 16.61 -10.06 -1.51
C ALA A 131 15.58 -9.53 -0.50
N SER A 132 15.80 -9.75 0.81
CA SER A 132 15.15 -8.94 1.86
C SER A 132 15.80 -7.56 1.90
N HIS A 133 15.58 -6.82 0.81
CA HIS A 133 16.01 -5.44 0.57
C HIS A 133 14.79 -4.53 0.79
N PRO A 134 14.94 -3.37 1.47
CA PRO A 134 13.84 -2.42 1.70
C PRO A 134 13.04 -2.06 0.44
N ALA A 135 13.73 -2.04 -0.71
CA ALA A 135 13.15 -1.78 -2.02
C ALA A 135 12.07 -2.79 -2.44
N LEU A 136 12.16 -4.06 -2.01
CA LEU A 136 11.16 -5.07 -2.38
C LEU A 136 9.84 -4.83 -1.64
N ILE A 137 9.90 -4.42 -0.37
CA ILE A 137 8.72 -4.04 0.41
C ILE A 137 8.03 -2.83 -0.22
N ALA A 138 8.82 -1.82 -0.62
CA ALA A 138 8.31 -0.67 -1.35
C ALA A 138 7.75 -1.06 -2.74
N CYS A 139 8.40 -1.96 -3.46
CA CYS A 139 7.91 -2.45 -4.75
C CYS A 139 6.57 -3.19 -4.60
N VAL A 140 6.41 -4.01 -3.57
CA VAL A 140 5.13 -4.67 -3.26
C VAL A 140 4.05 -3.61 -2.97
N GLY A 141 4.36 -2.59 -2.16
CA GLY A 141 3.44 -1.46 -1.94
C GLY A 141 3.06 -0.72 -3.22
N ALA A 142 4.03 -0.46 -4.09
CA ALA A 142 3.81 0.19 -5.39
C ALA A 142 2.91 -0.65 -6.31
N LEU A 143 3.12 -1.96 -6.36
CA LEU A 143 2.24 -2.88 -7.12
C LEU A 143 0.82 -2.89 -6.54
N PHE A 144 0.69 -2.81 -5.22
CA PHE A 144 -0.60 -2.75 -4.55
C PHE A 144 -1.38 -1.46 -4.87
N ALA A 145 -0.67 -0.34 -5.02
CA ALA A 145 -1.27 0.94 -5.40
C ALA A 145 -1.86 0.99 -6.81
N LEU A 146 -1.55 -0.01 -7.66
CA LEU A 146 -2.19 -0.17 -8.95
C LEU A 146 -3.60 -0.78 -8.84
N SER A 147 -4.06 -1.08 -7.62
CA SER A 147 -5.43 -1.53 -7.37
C SER A 147 -6.44 -0.44 -7.76
N PHE A 148 -7.59 -0.89 -8.25
CA PHE A 148 -8.62 0.01 -8.77
C PHE A 148 -9.17 0.98 -7.71
N ASP A 149 -9.36 0.54 -6.46
CA ASP A 149 -9.87 1.41 -5.39
C ASP A 149 -8.92 2.60 -5.14
N THR A 150 -7.62 2.35 -5.06
CA THR A 150 -6.60 3.40 -4.92
C THR A 150 -6.58 4.34 -6.13
N LEU A 151 -6.58 3.79 -7.35
CA LEU A 151 -6.52 4.57 -8.58
C LEU A 151 -7.75 5.46 -8.75
N SER A 152 -8.95 4.92 -8.49
CA SER A 152 -10.21 5.65 -8.60
C SER A 152 -10.33 6.74 -7.53
N GLN A 153 -10.01 6.46 -6.26
CA GLN A 153 -9.97 7.47 -5.20
C GLN A 153 -8.98 8.59 -5.51
N THR A 154 -7.77 8.21 -5.95
CA THR A 154 -6.71 9.17 -6.33
C THR A 154 -7.10 10.04 -7.50
N ALA A 155 -7.69 9.43 -8.53
CA ALA A 155 -8.20 10.18 -9.67
C ALA A 155 -9.29 11.16 -9.24
N LEU A 156 -10.27 10.72 -8.45
CA LEU A 156 -11.40 11.56 -8.03
C LEU A 156 -10.96 12.80 -7.24
N PHE A 157 -10.14 12.64 -6.19
CA PHE A 157 -9.68 13.81 -5.43
C PHE A 157 -8.73 14.68 -6.26
N SER A 158 -7.94 14.09 -7.17
CA SER A 158 -7.02 14.82 -8.03
C SER A 158 -7.76 15.64 -9.09
N LEU A 159 -8.82 15.10 -9.70
CA LEU A 159 -9.70 15.80 -10.62
C LEU A 159 -10.38 16.98 -9.94
N ALA A 160 -10.95 16.76 -8.75
CA ALA A 160 -11.54 17.83 -7.94
C ALA A 160 -10.53 18.93 -7.64
N ALA A 161 -9.33 18.57 -7.16
CA ALA A 161 -8.24 19.51 -6.89
C ALA A 161 -7.78 20.28 -8.14
N SER A 162 -7.68 19.60 -9.28
CA SER A 162 -7.20 20.20 -10.52
C SER A 162 -8.11 21.32 -11.02
N SER A 163 -9.43 21.18 -10.79
CA SER A 163 -10.44 22.17 -11.14
C SER A 163 -10.38 23.42 -10.26
N MET A 164 -9.99 23.25 -8.99
CA MET A 164 -9.88 24.35 -8.01
C MET A 164 -8.58 25.14 -8.15
N ALA A 165 -7.44 24.43 -8.23
CA ALA A 165 -6.12 25.05 -8.05
C ALA A 165 -5.01 24.42 -8.91
N GLY A 166 -5.36 23.53 -9.83
CA GLY A 166 -4.43 22.85 -10.70
C GLY A 166 -3.61 21.74 -10.03
N TRP A 167 -2.57 21.30 -10.75
CA TRP A 167 -1.79 20.11 -10.41
C TRP A 167 -1.06 20.20 -9.06
N MET A 168 -0.73 21.40 -8.59
CA MET A 168 -0.05 21.60 -7.30
C MET A 168 -0.92 21.15 -6.12
N LEU A 169 -2.23 21.44 -6.18
CA LEU A 169 -3.16 20.97 -5.15
C LEU A 169 -3.37 19.46 -5.27
N SER A 170 -3.45 18.90 -6.49
CA SER A 170 -3.53 17.45 -6.69
C SER A 170 -2.32 16.74 -6.07
N ALA A 171 -1.11 17.28 -6.26
CA ALA A 171 0.11 16.76 -5.63
C ALA A 171 0.06 16.90 -4.10
N ALA A 172 -0.40 18.04 -3.58
CA ALA A 172 -0.56 18.25 -2.13
C ALA A 172 -1.56 17.26 -1.52
N LEU A 173 -2.70 17.03 -2.16
CA LEU A 173 -3.67 16.02 -1.71
C LEU A 173 -3.10 14.61 -1.78
N GLY A 174 -2.36 14.27 -2.84
CA GLY A 174 -1.64 12.99 -2.92
C GLY A 174 -0.65 12.81 -1.76
N MET A 175 0.04 13.88 -1.35
CA MET A 175 0.95 13.85 -0.21
C MET A 175 0.18 13.64 1.10
N VAL A 176 -0.94 14.35 1.28
CA VAL A 176 -1.77 14.25 2.48
C VAL A 176 -2.39 12.85 2.61
N PHE A 177 -2.84 12.27 1.50
CA PHE A 177 -3.33 10.89 1.45
C PHE A 177 -2.24 9.90 1.85
N MET A 178 -1.05 10.05 1.27
CA MET A 178 0.13 9.25 1.61
C MET A 178 0.51 9.38 3.09
N LEU A 179 0.44 10.58 3.68
CA LEU A 179 0.71 10.79 5.11
C LEU A 179 -0.32 10.09 6.00
N GLY A 180 -1.60 10.11 5.63
CA GLY A 180 -2.64 9.34 6.31
C GLY A 180 -2.33 7.85 6.31
N MET A 181 -2.02 7.30 5.14
CA MET A 181 -1.69 5.88 4.99
C MET A 181 -0.40 5.49 5.73
N ILE A 182 0.65 6.31 5.68
CA ILE A 182 1.90 6.08 6.42
C ILE A 182 1.63 5.96 7.92
N ALA A 183 0.69 6.75 8.46
CA ALA A 183 0.34 6.69 9.87
C ALA A 183 -0.26 5.32 10.24
N THR A 184 -1.27 4.84 9.50
CA THR A 184 -1.92 3.56 9.80
C THR A 184 -1.04 2.36 9.49
N ASP A 185 -0.44 2.31 8.30
CA ASP A 185 0.45 1.22 7.87
C ASP A 185 1.69 1.14 8.76
N GLY A 186 2.28 2.29 9.10
CA GLY A 186 3.43 2.40 9.98
C GLY A 186 3.14 1.91 11.40
N ILE A 187 2.01 2.32 11.98
CA ILE A 187 1.57 1.84 13.30
C ILE A 187 1.35 0.33 13.26
N ASN A 188 0.70 -0.21 12.23
CA ASN A 188 0.47 -1.64 12.08
C ASN A 188 1.80 -2.44 12.05
N GLY A 189 2.73 -2.05 11.17
CA GLY A 189 4.04 -2.71 11.07
C GLY A 189 4.85 -2.65 12.38
N LEU A 190 4.83 -1.49 13.07
CA LEU A 190 5.48 -1.34 14.36
C LEU A 190 4.83 -2.20 15.45
N TRP A 191 3.49 -2.25 15.49
CA TRP A 191 2.72 -3.01 16.47
C TRP A 191 2.98 -4.51 16.33
N ILE A 192 2.84 -5.06 15.12
CA ILE A 192 3.11 -6.47 14.84
C ILE A 192 4.57 -6.82 15.16
N SER A 193 5.52 -5.98 14.76
CA SER A 193 6.93 -6.23 15.08
C SER A 193 7.19 -6.24 16.58
N ARG A 194 6.52 -5.39 17.36
CA ARG A 194 6.62 -5.42 18.84
C ARG A 194 6.04 -6.70 19.41
N LEU A 195 4.86 -7.13 18.96
CA LEU A 195 4.23 -8.37 19.42
C LEU A 195 5.12 -9.59 19.16
N LEU A 196 5.73 -9.67 17.98
CA LEU A 196 6.63 -10.77 17.63
C LEU A 196 7.90 -10.80 18.51
N ASN A 197 8.44 -9.64 18.89
CA ASN A 197 9.61 -9.57 19.77
C ASN A 197 9.30 -9.88 21.24
N HIS A 198 8.04 -9.94 21.66
CA HIS A 198 7.63 -10.29 23.04
C HIS A 198 7.06 -11.71 23.17
N ALA A 199 6.88 -12.41 22.05
CA ALA A 199 6.36 -13.78 22.01
C ALA A 199 7.48 -14.85 21.99
N ASP A 200 8.73 -14.44 21.82
CA ASP A 200 9.96 -15.22 22.00
C ASP A 200 10.57 -14.96 23.40
#